data_AF-A0A7Z9UVM4-F1
#
_entry.id   AF-A0A7Z9UVM4-F1
#
_cell.length_a   1.000
_cell.length_b   1.000
_cell.length_c   1.000
_cell.angle_alpha   90.00
_cell.angle_beta   90.00
_cell.angle_gamma   90.00
#
_symmetry.space_group_name_H-M   'P 1'
#
loop_
_entity.id
_entity.type
_entity.pdbx_description
1 polymer ?
#
loop_
_entity_poly.entity_id
_entity_poly.type
_entity_poly.pdbx_seq_one_letter_code
_entity_poly.pdbx_strand_id
1 'polypeptide(L)'
;MFLKQTIKLVFFIFVLGHAMSSKAQTLIVQKIEPPNWWIGMKWNRIQLMLYGQNLGGISVQFSDKNLKVTAVHTNPSSSYAFVEVEIPDDLSAGRYTVEITQGNKYSILDYPILEREKSSQRNQGFSVDDVIYLITPDRFANGNTTNDQVEGILDDFDF
;
A
#
# COMPACT_ATOMS: atom_id res chain seq x y z
N MET A 1 12.85 -50.18 33.07
CA MET A 1 13.61 -49.77 31.87
C MET A 1 12.69 -49.38 30.71
N PHE A 2 11.69 -50.20 30.36
CA PHE A 2 10.69 -49.92 29.33
C PHE A 2 9.90 -48.61 29.49
N LEU A 3 9.47 -48.27 30.72
CA LEU A 3 8.70 -47.03 30.98
C LEU A 3 9.48 -45.74 30.65
N LYS A 4 10.82 -45.75 30.81
CA LYS A 4 11.67 -44.60 30.46
C LYS A 4 11.87 -44.46 28.95
N GLN A 5 11.81 -45.55 28.19
CA GLN A 5 11.92 -45.54 26.73
C GLN A 5 10.61 -45.09 26.07
N THR A 6 9.45 -45.50 26.59
CA THR A 6 8.15 -45.04 26.10
C THR A 6 7.94 -43.55 26.36
N ILE A 7 8.36 -43.02 27.52
CA ILE A 7 8.29 -41.57 27.81
C ILE A 7 9.17 -40.77 26.84
N LYS A 8 10.40 -41.23 26.53
CA LYS A 8 11.29 -40.57 25.55
C LYS A 8 10.70 -40.59 24.13
N LEU A 9 10.04 -41.68 23.73
CA LEU A 9 9.41 -41.81 22.42
C LEU A 9 8.20 -40.87 22.28
N VAL A 10 7.36 -40.77 23.32
CA VAL A 10 6.23 -39.82 23.36
C VAL A 10 6.72 -38.37 23.31
N PHE A 11 7.78 -38.04 24.04
CA PHE A 11 8.38 -36.70 24.02
C PHE A 11 8.97 -36.36 22.65
N PHE A 12 9.61 -37.32 21.98
CA PHE A 12 10.15 -37.14 20.63
C PHE A 12 9.02 -36.92 19.59
N ILE A 13 7.92 -37.67 19.67
CA ILE A 13 6.75 -37.48 18.78
C ILE A 13 6.08 -36.12 19.04
N PHE A 14 6.02 -35.66 20.30
CA PHE A 14 5.45 -34.35 20.63
C PHE A 14 6.31 -33.19 20.09
N VAL A 15 7.63 -33.29 20.14
CA VAL A 15 8.56 -32.31 19.55
C VAL A 15 8.51 -32.33 18.02
N LEU A 16 8.40 -33.51 17.39
CA LEU A 16 8.30 -33.64 15.93
C LEU A 16 6.97 -33.09 15.38
N GLY A 17 5.87 -33.23 16.13
CA GLY A 17 4.56 -32.68 15.77
C GLY A 17 4.49 -31.14 15.79
N HIS A 18 5.30 -30.49 16.63
CA HIS A 18 5.36 -29.02 16.67
C HIS A 18 6.22 -28.43 15.55
N ALA A 19 7.18 -29.18 15.01
CA ALA A 19 8.07 -28.72 13.94
C ALA A 19 7.36 -28.53 12.58
N MET A 20 6.19 -29.16 12.37
CA MET A 20 5.45 -29.07 11.10
C MET A 20 4.33 -28.02 11.08
N SER A 21 4.14 -27.25 12.14
CA SER A 21 3.17 -26.14 12.17
C SER A 21 3.79 -24.82 11.73
N SER A 22 4.38 -24.76 10.53
CA SER A 22 4.56 -23.46 9.86
C SER A 22 3.19 -23.00 9.38
N LYS A 23 2.52 -22.14 10.15
CA LYS A 23 1.28 -21.51 9.68
C LYS A 23 1.58 -20.82 8.34
N ALA A 24 0.87 -21.22 7.28
CA ALA A 24 0.90 -20.50 6.02
C ALA A 24 0.30 -19.10 6.25
N GLN A 25 1.14 -18.13 6.61
CA GLN A 25 0.71 -16.75 6.85
C GLN A 25 0.21 -16.13 5.54
N THR A 26 -1.03 -15.68 5.45
CA THR A 26 -1.57 -15.11 4.21
C THR A 26 -0.85 -13.81 3.82
N LEU A 27 -0.40 -13.70 2.57
CA LEU A 27 0.11 -12.43 2.03
C LEU A 27 -1.09 -11.53 1.69
N ILE A 28 -1.22 -10.40 2.36
CA ILE A 28 -2.35 -9.48 2.16
C ILE A 28 -1.80 -8.07 1.95
N VAL A 29 -2.23 -7.42 0.87
CA VAL A 29 -1.98 -5.99 0.65
C VAL A 29 -3.32 -5.28 0.81
N GLN A 30 -3.39 -4.35 1.75
CA GLN A 30 -4.62 -3.63 2.12
C GLN A 30 -4.66 -2.23 1.50
N LYS A 31 -3.50 -1.58 1.37
CA LYS A 31 -3.40 -0.21 0.86
C LYS A 31 -2.13 -0.04 0.05
N ILE A 32 -2.23 0.79 -0.99
CA ILE A 32 -1.11 1.33 -1.74
C ILE A 32 -1.17 2.86 -1.70
N GLU A 33 -0.05 3.50 -1.40
CA GLU A 33 0.07 4.95 -1.37
C GLU A 33 1.23 5.43 -2.24
N PRO A 34 1.05 6.50 -3.05
CA PRO A 34 -0.24 7.11 -3.38
C PRO A 34 -1.17 6.10 -4.10
N PRO A 35 -2.51 6.24 -4.01
CA PRO A 35 -3.46 5.25 -4.55
C PRO A 35 -3.50 5.19 -6.09
N ASN A 36 -2.93 6.18 -6.75
CA ASN A 36 -2.79 6.27 -8.21
C ASN A 36 -1.61 7.19 -8.56
N TRP A 37 -1.23 7.19 -9.83
CA TRP A 37 -0.30 8.17 -10.39
C TRP A 37 -0.80 8.74 -11.72
N TRP A 38 0.03 9.51 -12.41
CA TRP A 38 -0.28 10.12 -13.70
C TRP A 38 0.86 9.94 -14.71
N ILE A 39 0.50 9.79 -15.98
CA ILE A 39 1.46 9.79 -17.09
C ILE A 39 2.06 11.19 -17.32
N GLY A 40 3.28 11.26 -17.85
CA GLY A 40 3.92 12.54 -18.22
C GLY A 40 4.15 13.50 -17.04
N MET A 41 4.39 12.96 -15.85
CA MET A 41 4.88 13.74 -14.71
C MET A 41 6.37 14.05 -14.90
N LYS A 42 6.80 15.27 -14.53
CA LYS A 42 8.21 15.68 -14.65
C LYS A 42 9.15 14.72 -13.91
N TRP A 43 8.71 14.25 -12.73
CA TRP A 43 9.33 13.10 -12.08
C TRP A 43 8.51 11.85 -12.32
N ASN A 44 9.14 10.90 -13.00
CA ASN A 44 8.55 9.65 -13.44
C ASN A 44 9.06 8.43 -12.65
N ARG A 45 9.91 8.67 -11.64
CA ARG A 45 10.33 7.68 -10.64
C ARG A 45 9.59 7.97 -9.35
N ILE A 46 8.79 7.00 -8.91
CA ILE A 46 7.94 7.13 -7.72
C ILE A 46 8.25 6.01 -6.74
N GLN A 47 7.99 6.29 -5.46
CA GLN A 47 8.02 5.28 -4.41
C GLN A 47 6.59 5.02 -3.96
N LEU A 48 6.14 3.78 -4.10
CA LEU A 48 4.86 3.29 -3.62
C LEU A 48 5.06 2.68 -2.23
N MET A 49 4.23 3.06 -1.27
CA MET A 49 4.14 2.41 0.03
C MET A 49 3.00 1.40 0.01
N LEU A 50 3.32 0.14 0.23
CA LEU A 50 2.35 -0.91 0.46
C LEU A 50 2.12 -1.07 1.96
N TYR A 51 0.87 -1.20 2.38
CA TYR A 51 0.50 -1.56 3.75
C TYR A 51 -0.36 -2.83 3.74
N GLY A 52 -0.08 -3.74 4.67
CA GLY A 52 -0.80 -5.01 4.77
C GLY A 52 -0.15 -6.00 5.75
N GLN A 53 -0.32 -7.29 5.49
CA GLN A 53 0.16 -8.37 6.34
C GLN A 53 1.20 -9.23 5.60
N ASN A 54 2.29 -9.55 6.31
CA ASN A 54 3.36 -10.43 5.83
C ASN A 54 4.10 -9.89 4.60
N LEU A 55 4.41 -8.59 4.59
CA LEU A 55 5.12 -7.92 3.48
C LEU A 55 6.67 -8.04 3.56
N GLY A 56 7.22 -8.78 4.52
CA GLY A 56 8.66 -9.02 4.62
C GLY A 56 9.18 -9.88 3.48
N GLY A 57 10.21 -9.43 2.76
CA GLY A 57 10.86 -10.22 1.69
C GLY A 57 9.97 -10.48 0.46
N ILE A 58 8.97 -9.64 0.22
CA ILE A 58 8.13 -9.76 -0.98
C ILE A 58 8.91 -9.41 -2.26
N SER A 59 8.46 -9.95 -3.38
CA SER A 59 8.82 -9.47 -4.73
C SER A 59 7.60 -8.78 -5.34
N VAL A 60 7.83 -7.72 -6.12
CA VAL A 60 6.78 -6.92 -6.75
C VAL A 60 7.13 -6.71 -8.21
N GLN A 61 6.16 -6.91 -9.09
CA GLN A 61 6.28 -6.64 -10.52
C GLN A 61 4.96 -6.11 -11.08
N PHE A 62 5.03 -5.42 -12.21
CA PHE A 62 3.86 -5.12 -13.02
C PHE A 62 3.76 -6.16 -14.14
N SER A 63 2.53 -6.56 -14.49
CA SER A 63 2.31 -7.46 -15.64
C SER A 63 2.65 -6.77 -16.97
N ASP A 64 2.52 -5.43 -17.03
CA ASP A 64 2.98 -4.63 -18.16
C ASP A 64 4.50 -4.42 -18.10
N LYS A 65 5.20 -4.86 -19.15
CA LYS A 65 6.67 -4.83 -19.23
C LYS A 65 7.25 -3.42 -19.37
N ASN A 66 6.45 -2.43 -19.74
CA ASN A 66 6.90 -1.05 -19.85
C ASN A 66 7.03 -0.39 -18.45
N LEU A 67 6.33 -0.91 -17.45
CA LEU A 67 6.48 -0.46 -16.06
C LEU A 67 7.59 -1.24 -15.36
N LYS A 68 8.57 -0.50 -14.82
CA LYS A 68 9.74 -1.11 -14.21
C LYS A 68 9.77 -0.90 -12.71
N VAL A 69 9.71 -1.99 -11.96
CA VAL A 69 10.09 -2.00 -10.54
C VAL A 69 11.62 -2.01 -10.47
N THR A 70 12.18 -0.98 -9.85
CA THR A 70 13.64 -0.78 -9.77
C THR A 70 14.21 -1.23 -8.43
N ALA A 71 13.44 -1.11 -7.36
CA ALA A 71 13.80 -1.59 -6.04
C ALA A 71 12.56 -1.97 -5.22
N VAL A 72 12.75 -2.90 -4.29
CA VAL A 72 11.75 -3.29 -3.29
C VAL A 72 12.45 -3.32 -1.94
N HIS A 73 12.05 -2.42 -1.05
CA HIS A 73 12.60 -2.30 0.30
C HIS A 73 11.60 -2.87 1.30
N THR A 74 12.02 -3.90 2.03
CA THR A 74 11.20 -4.58 3.03
C THR A 74 11.96 -4.77 4.33
N ASN A 75 11.22 -4.94 5.42
CA ASN A 75 11.77 -5.38 6.70
C ASN A 75 11.06 -6.70 7.09
N PRO A 76 11.77 -7.74 7.56
CA PRO A 76 11.23 -9.07 7.85
C PRO A 76 9.92 -9.13 8.66
N SER A 77 9.68 -8.17 9.56
CA SER A 77 8.48 -8.14 10.41
C SER A 77 7.56 -6.95 10.12
N SER A 78 7.64 -6.40 8.91
CA SER A 78 6.94 -5.16 8.56
C SER A 78 5.58 -5.41 7.92
N SER A 79 4.58 -4.66 8.40
CA SER A 79 3.30 -4.44 7.71
C SER A 79 3.43 -3.49 6.52
N TYR A 80 4.64 -3.04 6.20
CA TYR A 80 4.96 -2.08 5.15
C TYR A 80 6.07 -2.56 4.22
N ALA A 81 5.96 -2.20 2.96
CA ALA A 81 7.02 -2.31 1.97
C ALA A 81 7.06 -1.05 1.09
N PHE A 82 8.25 -0.68 0.61
CA PHE A 82 8.43 0.46 -0.30
C PHE A 82 8.92 -0.04 -1.65
N VAL A 83 8.21 0.31 -2.71
CA VAL A 83 8.45 -0.16 -4.08
C VAL A 83 8.79 1.03 -4.95
N GLU A 84 9.99 1.05 -5.52
CA GLU A 84 10.38 2.09 -6.46
C GLU A 84 10.00 1.69 -7.88
N VAL A 85 9.23 2.54 -8.55
CA VAL A 85 8.67 2.30 -9.87
C VAL A 85 9.08 3.42 -10.81
N GLU A 86 9.55 3.05 -12.00
CA GLU A 86 9.82 3.96 -13.11
C GLU A 86 8.67 3.83 -14.13
N ILE A 87 8.00 4.96 -14.37
CA ILE A 87 6.87 5.10 -15.29
C ILE A 87 7.38 5.77 -16.57
N PRO A 88 7.32 5.12 -17.73
CA PRO A 88 7.83 5.74 -18.95
C PRO A 88 6.87 6.82 -19.49
N ASP A 89 7.41 7.79 -20.22
CA ASP A 89 6.65 8.95 -20.71
C ASP A 89 5.63 8.61 -21.80
N ASP A 90 5.85 7.51 -22.54
CA ASP A 90 4.99 7.00 -23.59
C ASP A 90 3.97 5.98 -23.11
N LEU A 91 3.89 5.74 -21.79
CA LEU A 91 2.86 4.89 -21.20
C LEU A 91 1.47 5.51 -21.42
N SER A 92 0.52 4.70 -21.87
CA SER A 92 -0.89 5.09 -21.92
C SER A 92 -1.49 5.24 -20.52
N ALA A 93 -2.57 6.02 -20.39
CA ALA A 93 -3.36 5.98 -19.16
C ALA A 93 -4.12 4.65 -19.06
N GLY A 94 -4.25 4.10 -17.86
CA GLY A 94 -4.90 2.81 -17.65
C GLY A 94 -4.81 2.28 -16.22
N ARG A 95 -5.29 1.05 -16.03
CA ARG A 95 -5.10 0.28 -14.81
C ARG A 95 -4.04 -0.79 -15.07
N TYR A 96 -3.04 -0.83 -14.20
CA TYR A 96 -1.89 -1.72 -14.34
C TYR A 96 -1.89 -2.75 -13.23
N THR A 97 -1.91 -4.03 -13.60
CA THR A 97 -1.88 -5.12 -12.63
C THR A 97 -0.51 -5.21 -11.97
N VAL A 98 -0.52 -5.18 -10.64
CA VAL A 98 0.62 -5.35 -9.75
C VAL A 98 0.55 -6.76 -9.17
N GLU A 99 1.60 -7.53 -9.39
CA GLU A 99 1.77 -8.88 -8.88
C GLU A 99 2.79 -8.86 -7.74
N ILE A 100 2.35 -9.33 -6.57
CA ILE A 100 3.14 -9.31 -5.34
C ILE A 100 3.27 -10.75 -4.86
N THR A 101 4.49 -11.22 -4.64
CA THR A 101 4.76 -12.62 -4.30
C THR A 101 5.66 -12.77 -3.07
N GLN A 102 5.47 -13.85 -2.32
CA GLN A 102 6.32 -14.26 -1.21
C GLN A 102 6.40 -15.79 -1.18
N GLY A 103 7.45 -16.36 -1.77
CA GLY A 103 7.52 -17.80 -2.01
C GLY A 103 6.34 -18.29 -2.86
N ASN A 104 5.51 -19.18 -2.31
CA ASN A 104 4.34 -19.74 -3.01
C ASN A 104 3.06 -18.89 -2.84
N LYS A 105 3.13 -17.76 -2.14
CA LYS A 105 1.98 -16.89 -1.88
C LYS A 105 1.98 -15.74 -2.87
N TYR A 106 0.79 -15.28 -3.24
CA TYR A 106 0.61 -14.17 -4.17
C TYR A 106 -0.53 -13.25 -3.72
N SER A 107 -0.42 -11.98 -4.11
CA SER A 107 -1.47 -10.96 -4.02
C SER A 107 -1.44 -10.16 -5.32
N ILE A 108 -2.61 -9.86 -5.87
CA ILE A 108 -2.76 -9.14 -7.13
C ILE A 108 -3.71 -7.97 -6.90
N LEU A 109 -3.32 -6.79 -7.38
CA LEU A 109 -4.14 -5.59 -7.33
C LEU A 109 -3.88 -4.72 -8.55
N ASP A 110 -4.80 -3.81 -8.84
CA ASP A 110 -4.64 -2.84 -9.92
C ASP A 110 -4.15 -1.50 -9.39
N TYR A 111 -3.19 -0.92 -10.09
CA TYR A 111 -2.69 0.43 -9.86
C TYR A 111 -3.11 1.38 -11.01
N PRO A 112 -3.93 2.40 -10.75
CA PRO A 112 -4.32 3.36 -11.78
C PRO A 112 -3.19 4.33 -12.10
N ILE A 113 -2.88 4.50 -13.39
CA ILE A 113 -2.05 5.58 -13.91
C ILE A 113 -2.93 6.39 -14.85
N LEU A 114 -3.23 7.63 -14.47
CA LEU A 114 -4.25 8.46 -15.08
C LEU A 114 -3.67 9.41 -16.12
N GLU A 115 -4.51 9.86 -17.03
CA GLU A 115 -4.17 10.95 -17.94
C GLU A 115 -4.15 12.29 -17.19
N ARG A 116 -3.16 13.13 -17.50
CA ARG A 116 -3.10 14.50 -16.96
C ARG A 116 -3.95 15.43 -17.83
N GLU A 117 -4.73 16.28 -17.19
CA GLU A 117 -5.35 17.40 -17.88
C GLU A 117 -4.27 18.43 -18.28
N LYS A 118 -4.14 18.71 -19.58
CA LYS A 118 -3.09 19.57 -20.16
C LYS A 118 -3.60 20.96 -20.58
N SER A 119 -4.73 21.42 -20.05
CA SER A 119 -5.29 22.72 -20.39
C SER A 119 -4.30 23.87 -20.14
N SER A 120 -4.19 24.80 -21.10
CA SER A 120 -3.31 25.96 -20.98
C SER A 120 -3.76 26.84 -19.80
N GLN A 121 -2.79 27.33 -19.01
CA GLN A 121 -3.01 28.18 -17.82
C GLN A 121 -3.64 27.51 -16.58
N ARG A 122 -3.92 26.20 -16.58
CA ARG A 122 -4.55 25.50 -15.44
C ARG A 122 -3.86 25.71 -14.09
N ASN A 123 -2.53 25.78 -14.11
CA ASN A 123 -1.71 25.81 -12.90
C ASN A 123 -0.85 27.09 -12.84
N GLN A 124 -1.39 28.25 -13.25
CA GLN A 124 -0.67 29.54 -13.19
C GLN A 124 -0.22 29.90 -11.77
N GLY A 125 -1.00 29.49 -10.76
CA GLY A 125 -0.81 29.93 -9.37
C GLY A 125 -1.37 31.33 -9.11
N PHE A 126 -1.32 31.77 -7.86
CA PHE A 126 -1.71 33.13 -7.45
C PHE A 126 -0.61 34.14 -7.78
N SER A 127 -0.99 35.40 -7.97
CA SER A 127 -0.11 36.51 -8.35
C SER A 127 -0.34 37.75 -7.47
N VAL A 128 0.33 38.86 -7.79
CA VAL A 128 0.14 40.16 -7.11
C VAL A 128 -1.21 40.81 -7.41
N ASP A 129 -1.91 40.34 -8.45
CA ASP A 129 -3.22 40.84 -8.85
C ASP A 129 -4.38 40.19 -8.06
N ASP A 130 -4.07 39.17 -7.26
CA ASP A 130 -5.04 38.36 -6.51
C ASP A 130 -5.14 38.75 -5.03
N VAL A 131 -6.33 38.61 -4.44
CA VAL A 131 -6.54 38.69 -2.98
C VAL A 131 -6.89 37.31 -2.45
N ILE A 132 -6.14 36.84 -1.45
CA ILE A 132 -6.33 35.52 -0.85
C ILE A 132 -7.28 35.64 0.35
N TYR A 133 -8.35 34.85 0.34
CA TYR A 133 -9.26 34.71 1.47
C TYR A 133 -9.02 33.38 2.18
N LEU A 134 -8.61 33.44 3.45
CA LEU A 134 -8.34 32.26 4.26
C LEU A 134 -9.60 31.85 5.03
N ILE A 135 -9.95 30.56 4.98
CA ILE A 135 -11.02 29.97 5.78
C ILE A 135 -10.51 28.85 6.67
N THR A 136 -11.20 28.64 7.79
CA THR A 136 -11.11 27.41 8.59
C THR A 136 -12.34 26.56 8.22
N PRO A 137 -12.21 25.48 7.42
CA PRO A 137 -13.37 24.80 6.82
C PRO A 137 -14.47 24.42 7.82
N ASP A 138 -14.10 23.85 8.97
CA ASP A 138 -15.00 23.48 10.07
C ASP A 138 -15.78 24.67 10.68
N ARG A 139 -15.21 25.88 10.62
CA ARG A 139 -15.74 27.09 11.30
C ARG A 139 -16.19 28.18 10.34
N PHE A 140 -16.27 27.89 9.04
CA PHE A 140 -16.65 28.88 8.04
C PHE A 140 -18.14 28.84 7.73
N ALA A 141 -18.64 27.70 7.28
CA ALA A 141 -20.06 27.50 6.98
C ALA A 141 -20.39 26.00 7.02
N ASN A 142 -21.41 25.62 7.80
CA ASN A 142 -21.93 24.26 7.80
C ASN A 142 -23.02 24.13 6.71
N GLY A 143 -22.63 23.58 5.55
CA GLY A 143 -23.54 23.35 4.43
C GLY A 143 -24.28 22.00 4.48
N ASN A 144 -23.91 21.11 5.40
CA ASN A 144 -24.52 19.79 5.53
C ASN A 144 -24.35 19.22 6.94
N THR A 145 -25.31 19.46 7.83
CA THR A 145 -25.24 19.01 9.23
C THR A 145 -25.22 17.48 9.40
N THR A 146 -25.51 16.71 8.35
CA THR A 146 -25.47 15.24 8.42
C THR A 146 -24.06 14.66 8.45
N ASN A 147 -23.02 15.48 8.14
CA ASN A 147 -21.62 15.05 8.22
C ASN A 147 -20.87 15.63 9.42
N ASP A 148 -21.58 16.30 10.35
CA ASP A 148 -21.00 16.82 11.59
C ASP A 148 -20.46 15.70 12.47
N GLN A 149 -21.11 14.53 12.41
CA GLN A 149 -20.66 13.31 13.07
C GLN A 149 -20.62 12.18 12.05
N VAL A 150 -19.47 11.53 11.94
CA VAL A 150 -19.27 10.40 11.04
C VAL A 150 -19.00 9.16 11.89
N GLU A 151 -19.82 8.12 11.69
CA GLU A 151 -19.65 6.86 12.40
C GLU A 151 -18.22 6.30 12.24
N GLY A 152 -17.61 5.89 13.35
CA GLY A 152 -16.26 5.34 13.37
C GLY A 152 -15.12 6.37 13.39
N ILE A 153 -15.43 7.67 13.32
CA ILE A 153 -14.48 8.74 13.65
C ILE A 153 -14.61 9.05 15.14
N LEU A 154 -13.50 8.96 15.89
CA LEU A 154 -13.45 9.40 17.28
C LEU A 154 -13.31 10.92 17.29
N ASP A 155 -14.37 11.60 17.72
CA ASP A 155 -14.41 13.06 17.90
C ASP A 155 -14.92 13.41 19.31
N ASP A 156 -14.52 12.61 20.30
CA ASP A 156 -14.82 12.86 21.71
C ASP A 156 -13.92 13.99 22.21
N PHE A 157 -14.37 15.23 22.05
CA PHE A 157 -13.96 16.34 22.91
C PHE A 157 -14.98 16.49 24.06
N ASP A 158 -15.17 15.41 24.82
CA ASP A 158 -15.83 15.48 26.12
C ASP A 158 -14.82 16.06 27.13
N PHE A 159 -15.04 17.31 27.55
CA PHE A 159 -14.36 17.93 28.69
C PHE A 159 -15.06 17.59 30.01
#